data_AF-A0A5Q4D1I6-F1
#
_entry.id   AF-A0A5Q4D1I6-F1
#
_cell.length_a   1.000
_cell.length_b   1.000
_cell.length_c   1.000
_cell.angle_alpha   90.00
_cell.angle_beta   90.00
_cell.angle_gamma   90.00
#
_symmetry.space_group_name_H-M   'P 1'
#
loop_
_entity.id
_entity.type
_entity.pdbx_description
1 polymer ?
#
loop_
_entity_poly.entity_id
_entity_poly.type
_entity_poly.pdbx_seq_one_letter_code
_entity_poly.pdbx_strand_id
1 'polypeptide(L)'
;MAKNEQKVMAFVEKELAANPGISTTDLFDKAKKVDAGVNSLSLRQFNARFPLQIKRKQSLAKPGRKRTGSTGGGRRRSRQGQEEQRLAVRKVFLRFATELSAAEERRDLVEVLSKVDDYVADAIKATGR
;
A
#
# COMPACT_ATOMS: atom_id res chain seq x y z
N MET A 1 10.82 -20.64 -31.51
CA MET A 1 10.46 -20.43 -30.09
C MET A 1 8.98 -20.05 -29.87
N ALA A 2 8.32 -19.31 -30.77
CA ALA A 2 6.93 -18.85 -30.58
C ALA A 2 5.82 -19.94 -30.61
N LYS A 3 6.02 -21.05 -31.34
CA LYS A 3 4.97 -22.08 -31.51
C LYS A 3 4.70 -22.90 -30.24
N ASN A 4 5.70 -23.14 -29.40
CA ASN A 4 5.52 -23.90 -28.15
C ASN A 4 4.90 -23.04 -27.05
N GLU A 5 5.23 -21.74 -27.03
CA GLU A 5 4.66 -20.79 -26.06
C GLU A 5 3.13 -20.69 -26.17
N GLN A 6 2.60 -20.73 -27.40
CA GLN A 6 1.15 -20.74 -27.65
C GLN A 6 0.48 -22.01 -27.13
N LYS A 7 1.14 -23.18 -27.23
CA LYS A 7 0.62 -24.45 -26.69
C LYS A 7 0.54 -24.42 -25.17
N VAL A 8 1.58 -23.89 -24.51
CA VAL A 8 1.60 -23.71 -23.05
C VAL A 8 0.52 -22.72 -22.62
N MET A 9 0.33 -21.62 -23.35
CA MET A 9 -0.72 -20.65 -23.07
C MET A 9 -2.12 -21.27 -23.14
N ALA A 10 -2.42 -22.03 -24.19
CA ALA A 10 -3.71 -22.71 -24.34
C ALA A 10 -3.95 -23.78 -23.26
N PHE A 11 -2.90 -24.49 -22.84
CA PHE A 11 -2.98 -25.44 -21.73
C PHE A 11 -3.30 -24.74 -20.40
N VAL A 12 -2.54 -23.69 -20.06
CA VAL A 12 -2.75 -22.91 -18.84
C VAL A 12 -4.12 -22.23 -18.82
N GLU A 13 -4.62 -21.79 -19.98
CA GLU A 13 -5.97 -21.22 -20.11
C GLU A 13 -7.05 -22.26 -19.79
N LYS A 14 -6.94 -23.49 -20.31
CA LYS A 14 -7.85 -24.59 -19.98
C LYS A 14 -7.80 -24.94 -18.50
N GLU A 15 -6.61 -25.01 -17.90
CA GLU A 15 -6.48 -25.33 -16.47
C GLU A 15 -7.03 -24.22 -15.57
N LEU A 16 -6.78 -22.94 -15.89
CA LEU A 16 -7.32 -21.81 -15.15
C LEU A 16 -8.84 -21.65 -15.33
N ALA A 17 -9.39 -22.03 -16.50
CA ALA A 17 -10.83 -22.05 -16.72
C ALA A 17 -11.51 -23.17 -15.91
N ALA A 18 -10.90 -24.35 -15.86
CA ALA A 18 -11.41 -25.48 -15.07
C ALA A 18 -11.26 -25.24 -13.55
N ASN A 19 -10.13 -24.67 -13.12
CA ASN A 19 -9.80 -24.44 -11.71
C ASN A 19 -9.24 -23.03 -11.49
N PRO A 20 -10.09 -22.02 -11.25
CA PRO A 20 -9.65 -20.62 -11.10
C PRO A 20 -8.72 -20.36 -9.90
N GLY A 21 -8.76 -21.23 -8.89
CA GLY A 21 -7.99 -21.13 -7.64
C GLY A 21 -6.73 -21.99 -7.58
N ILE A 22 -6.36 -22.68 -8.67
CA ILE A 22 -5.16 -23.52 -8.69
C ILE A 22 -3.90 -22.68 -8.38
N SER A 23 -2.99 -23.26 -7.62
CA SER A 23 -1.74 -22.59 -7.26
C SER A 23 -0.84 -22.42 -8.50
N THR A 24 -0.07 -21.33 -8.53
CA THR A 24 0.88 -21.07 -9.61
C THR A 24 1.98 -22.14 -9.67
N THR A 25 2.32 -22.75 -8.53
CA THR A 25 3.29 -23.85 -8.44
C THR A 25 2.78 -25.11 -9.14
N ASP A 26 1.51 -25.48 -8.92
CA ASP A 26 0.93 -26.67 -9.54
C ASP A 26 0.77 -26.49 -11.06
N LEU A 27 0.37 -25.29 -11.50
CA LEU A 27 0.32 -24.94 -12.92
C LEU A 27 1.70 -25.02 -13.58
N PHE A 28 2.74 -24.60 -12.87
CA PHE A 28 4.10 -24.65 -13.38
C PHE A 28 4.57 -26.08 -13.55
N ASP A 29 4.36 -26.95 -12.56
CA ASP A 29 4.77 -28.36 -12.63
C ASP A 29 4.02 -29.15 -13.71
N LYS A 30 2.76 -28.81 -13.95
CA LYS A 30 2.01 -29.38 -15.07
C LYS A 30 2.46 -28.83 -16.42
N ALA A 31 2.77 -27.54 -16.51
CA ALA A 31 3.27 -26.92 -17.74
C ALA A 31 4.65 -27.47 -18.15
N LYS A 32 5.52 -27.83 -17.20
CA LYS A 32 6.80 -28.51 -17.47
C LYS A 32 6.63 -29.83 -18.23
N LYS A 33 5.54 -30.57 -17.96
CA LYS A 33 5.23 -31.84 -18.63
C LYS A 33 4.77 -31.64 -20.08
N VAL A 34 4.26 -30.45 -20.41
CA VAL A 34 3.75 -30.10 -21.74
C VAL A 34 4.86 -29.57 -22.64
N ASP A 35 5.79 -28.78 -22.11
CA ASP A 35 6.96 -28.29 -22.83
C ASP A 35 8.17 -28.16 -21.92
N ALA A 36 9.28 -28.82 -22.31
CA ALA A 36 10.55 -28.72 -21.62
C ALA A 36 11.13 -27.29 -21.65
N GLY A 37 10.71 -26.44 -22.60
CA GLY A 37 11.06 -25.02 -22.63
C GLY A 37 10.64 -24.26 -21.37
N VAL A 38 9.57 -24.69 -20.70
CA VAL A 38 9.08 -24.08 -19.45
C VAL A 38 10.05 -24.31 -18.29
N ASN A 39 10.87 -25.37 -18.31
CA ASN A 39 11.89 -25.64 -17.27
C ASN A 39 12.95 -24.52 -17.18
N SER A 40 13.19 -23.82 -18.29
CA SER A 40 14.16 -22.70 -18.32
C SER A 40 13.64 -21.42 -17.64
N LEU A 41 12.36 -21.36 -17.29
CA LEU A 41 11.73 -20.19 -16.69
C LEU A 41 11.64 -20.33 -15.18
N SER A 42 11.87 -19.24 -14.46
CA SER A 42 11.51 -19.16 -13.04
C SER A 42 9.99 -19.13 -12.86
N LEU A 43 9.50 -19.56 -11.69
CA LEU A 43 8.07 -19.49 -11.32
C LEU A 43 7.49 -18.07 -11.52
N ARG A 44 8.28 -17.04 -11.23
CA ARG A 44 7.90 -15.63 -11.44
C ARG A 44 7.76 -15.28 -12.92
N GLN A 45 8.69 -15.71 -13.76
CA GLN A 45 8.63 -15.48 -15.21
C GLN A 45 7.47 -16.26 -15.84
N PHE A 46 7.25 -17.51 -15.42
CA PHE A 46 6.10 -18.30 -15.84
C PHE A 46 4.78 -17.59 -15.51
N ASN A 47 4.60 -17.14 -14.26
CA ASN A 47 3.41 -16.40 -13.83
C ASN A 47 3.18 -15.13 -14.68
N ALA A 48 4.24 -14.36 -14.91
CA ALA A 48 4.16 -13.13 -15.70
C ALA A 48 3.80 -13.38 -17.17
N ARG A 49 4.28 -14.50 -17.76
CA ARG A 49 4.09 -14.82 -19.18
C ARG A 49 2.75 -15.49 -19.49
N PHE A 50 2.28 -16.46 -18.69
CA PHE A 50 1.06 -17.20 -19.03
C PHE A 50 -0.12 -16.87 -18.12
N PRO A 51 -0.14 -17.26 -16.82
CA PRO A 51 -1.33 -17.09 -15.98
C PRO A 51 -1.78 -15.63 -15.86
N LEU A 52 -0.85 -14.69 -15.67
CA LEU A 52 -1.19 -13.28 -15.50
C LEU A 52 -1.78 -12.67 -16.78
N GLN A 53 -1.28 -13.05 -17.96
CA GLN A 53 -1.80 -12.55 -19.23
C GLN A 53 -3.24 -13.00 -19.46
N ILE A 54 -3.53 -14.27 -19.16
CA ILE A 54 -4.88 -14.84 -19.27
C ILE A 54 -5.84 -14.14 -18.30
N LYS A 55 -5.45 -13.98 -17.04
CA LYS A 55 -6.24 -13.25 -16.03
C LYS A 55 -6.52 -11.80 -16.44
N ARG A 56 -5.54 -11.11 -17.04
CA ARG A 56 -5.74 -9.75 -17.58
C ARG A 56 -6.76 -9.73 -18.71
N LYS A 57 -6.65 -10.63 -19.69
CA LYS A 57 -7.61 -10.75 -20.79
C LYS A 57 -9.03 -11.02 -20.28
N GLN A 58 -9.18 -11.94 -19.33
CA GLN A 58 -10.46 -12.25 -18.70
C GLN A 58 -11.03 -11.06 -17.91
N SER A 59 -10.19 -10.26 -17.24
CA SER A 59 -10.63 -9.05 -16.54
C SER A 59 -11.06 -7.91 -17.46
N LEU A 60 -10.46 -7.80 -18.65
CA LEU A 60 -10.82 -6.81 -19.67
C LEU A 60 -12.11 -7.20 -20.41
N ALA A 61 -12.35 -8.50 -20.60
CA ALA A 61 -13.54 -9.02 -21.27
C ALA A 61 -14.82 -8.90 -20.42
N LYS A 62 -14.71 -8.60 -19.12
CA LYS A 62 -15.85 -8.25 -18.26
C LYS A 62 -16.05 -6.72 -18.28
N PRO A 63 -16.99 -6.16 -19.06
CA PRO A 63 -17.33 -4.74 -18.98
C PRO A 63 -18.11 -4.52 -17.68
N GLY A 64 -17.41 -4.37 -16.56
CA GLY A 64 -18.11 -4.34 -15.28
C GLY A 64 -17.21 -4.28 -14.06
N ARG A 65 -16.60 -3.11 -13.85
CA ARG A 65 -16.78 -2.25 -12.67
C ARG A 65 -15.81 -1.10 -12.89
N LYS A 66 -16.30 0.14 -13.11
CA LYS A 66 -15.47 1.33 -12.87
C LYS A 66 -14.98 1.21 -11.44
N ARG A 67 -13.76 0.72 -11.26
CA ARG A 67 -13.04 0.88 -10.00
C ARG A 67 -12.81 2.38 -9.92
N THR A 68 -13.54 3.02 -9.01
CA THR A 68 -13.18 4.29 -8.40
C THR A 68 -11.78 4.14 -7.76
N GLY A 69 -10.73 4.06 -8.58
CA GLY A 69 -9.36 4.37 -8.19
C GLY A 69 -9.21 5.86 -8.49
N SER A 70 -9.13 6.77 -7.53
CA SER A 70 -8.36 6.72 -6.29
C SER A 70 -6.97 6.12 -6.50
N THR A 71 -6.24 6.61 -7.49
CA THR A 71 -4.77 6.53 -7.50
C THR A 71 -4.19 7.64 -8.36
N GLY A 72 -4.04 8.80 -7.74
CA GLY A 72 -3.33 9.95 -8.30
C GLY A 72 -3.10 11.09 -7.30
N GLY A 73 -3.93 11.19 -6.25
CA GLY A 73 -3.85 12.28 -5.25
C GLY A 73 -3.27 11.92 -3.88
N GLY A 74 -3.05 10.64 -3.56
CA GLY A 74 -2.77 10.18 -2.19
C GLY A 74 -1.45 10.68 -1.58
N ARG A 75 -0.40 10.88 -2.40
CA ARG A 75 0.91 11.32 -1.90
C ARG A 75 1.03 12.82 -1.61
N ARG A 76 0.17 13.66 -2.21
CA ARG A 76 0.16 15.11 -1.89
C ARG A 76 -0.62 15.37 -0.60
N ARG A 77 -1.74 14.68 -0.38
CA ARG A 77 -2.51 14.81 0.87
C ARG A 77 -1.76 14.32 2.11
N SER A 78 -0.92 13.29 2.02
CA SER A 78 -0.14 12.84 3.18
C SER A 78 0.92 13.85 3.60
N ARG A 79 1.52 14.59 2.65
CA ARG A 79 2.52 15.63 2.97
C ARG A 79 1.87 16.88 3.54
N GLN A 80 0.75 17.30 2.94
CA GLN A 80 -0.03 18.42 3.45
C GLN A 80 -0.63 18.12 4.84
N GLY A 81 -1.17 16.92 5.05
CA GLY A 81 -1.65 16.49 6.36
C GLY A 81 -0.54 16.40 7.41
N GLN A 82 0.66 15.93 7.04
CA GLN A 82 1.82 15.97 7.94
C GLN A 82 2.29 17.39 8.25
N GLU A 83 2.17 18.31 7.30
CA GLU A 83 2.54 19.72 7.49
C GLU A 83 1.54 20.42 8.40
N GLU A 84 0.23 20.20 8.20
CA GLU A 84 -0.83 20.67 9.08
C GLU A 84 -0.68 20.11 10.51
N GLN A 85 -0.35 18.81 10.65
CA GLN A 85 -0.04 18.20 11.95
C GLN A 85 1.18 18.84 12.61
N ARG A 86 2.26 19.06 11.86
CA ARG A 86 3.47 19.72 12.37
C ARG A 86 3.18 21.17 12.81
N LEU A 87 2.36 21.90 12.05
CA LEU A 87 1.95 23.26 12.40
C LEU A 87 1.10 23.28 13.67
N ALA A 88 0.19 22.33 13.82
CA ALA A 88 -0.64 22.20 15.02
C ALA A 88 0.21 21.92 16.26
N VAL A 89 1.13 20.94 16.19
CA VAL A 89 2.07 20.63 17.28
C VAL A 89 2.98 21.84 17.59
N ARG A 90 3.50 22.52 16.56
CA ARG A 90 4.30 23.74 16.73
C ARG A 90 3.54 24.83 17.48
N LYS A 91 2.23 25.00 17.22
CA LYS A 91 1.39 25.98 17.90
C LYS A 91 1.28 25.68 19.41
N VAL A 92 1.15 24.41 19.78
CA VAL A 92 1.11 23.98 21.19
C VAL A 92 2.42 24.32 21.89
N PHE A 93 3.57 23.99 21.28
CA PHE A 93 4.88 24.30 21.87
C PHE A 93 5.15 25.80 21.97
N LEU A 94 4.73 26.59 20.98
CA LEU A 94 4.87 28.05 21.05
C LEU A 94 4.03 28.62 22.19
N ARG A 95 2.80 28.15 22.38
CA ARG A 95 1.96 28.56 23.51
C ARG A 95 2.62 28.22 24.84
N PHE A 96 3.12 26.99 25.00
CA PHE A 96 3.87 26.59 26.21
C PHE A 96 5.08 27.50 26.45
N ALA A 97 5.89 27.75 25.42
CA ALA A 97 7.05 28.63 25.54
C ALA A 97 6.67 30.07 25.91
N THR A 98 5.57 30.59 25.37
CA THR A 98 5.04 31.92 25.74
C THR A 98 4.63 31.97 27.20
N GLU A 99 3.84 31.00 27.66
CA GLU A 99 3.39 30.92 29.06
C GLU A 99 4.60 30.75 30.01
N LEU A 100 5.59 29.94 29.63
CA LEU A 100 6.83 29.78 30.39
C LEU A 100 7.66 31.07 30.42
N SER A 101 7.74 31.80 29.31
CA SER A 101 8.50 33.06 29.23
C SER A 101 7.81 34.22 29.95
N ALA A 102 6.49 34.17 30.10
CA ALA A 102 5.71 35.15 30.83
C ALA A 102 5.72 34.90 32.34
N ALA A 103 6.13 33.70 32.77
CA ALA A 103 6.27 33.36 34.17
C ALA A 103 7.54 34.02 34.76
N GLU A 104 7.36 35.16 35.41
CA GLU A 104 8.47 35.89 36.06
C GLU A 104 8.82 35.29 37.42
N GLU A 105 7.83 34.73 38.13
CA GLU A 105 8.02 34.16 39.47
C GLU A 105 8.10 32.63 39.47
N ARG A 106 8.79 32.07 40.47
CA ARG A 106 8.90 30.61 40.67
C ARG A 106 7.55 29.93 40.83
N ARG A 107 6.56 30.62 41.40
CA ARG A 107 5.21 30.09 41.57
C ARG A 107 4.51 29.91 40.23
N ASP A 108 4.62 30.89 39.35
CA ASP A 108 4.03 30.87 38.01
C ASP A 108 4.69 29.79 37.14
N LEU A 109 6.00 29.60 37.28
CA LEU A 109 6.73 28.50 36.64
C LEU A 109 6.17 27.14 37.07
N VAL A 110 5.93 26.93 38.37
CA VAL A 110 5.34 25.68 38.89
C VAL A 110 3.91 25.51 38.37
N GLU A 111 3.14 26.59 38.25
CA GLU A 111 1.80 26.53 37.68
C GLU A 111 1.82 26.09 36.20
N VAL A 112 2.71 26.66 35.38
CA VAL A 112 2.88 26.25 33.97
C VAL A 112 3.33 24.79 33.88
N LEU A 113 4.26 24.36 34.75
CA LEU A 113 4.73 22.97 34.78
C LEU A 113 3.63 21.99 35.20
N SER A 114 2.70 22.40 36.08
CA SER A 114 1.58 21.54 36.49
C SER A 114 0.61 21.24 35.34
N LYS A 115 0.59 22.09 34.31
CA LYS A 115 -0.27 21.96 33.12
C LYS A 115 0.42 21.22 31.97
N VAL A 116 1.62 20.67 32.17
CA VAL A 116 2.39 19.98 31.11
C VAL A 116 1.60 18.84 30.46
N ASP A 117 0.85 18.07 31.25
CA ASP A 117 0.05 16.97 30.74
C ASP A 117 -1.04 17.44 29.77
N ASP A 118 -1.60 18.65 29.97
CA ASP A 118 -2.59 19.24 29.07
C ASP A 118 -1.96 19.59 27.71
N TYR A 119 -0.75 20.16 27.70
CA TYR A 119 -0.03 20.43 26.44
C TYR A 119 0.35 19.13 25.72
N VAL A 120 0.72 18.08 26.46
CA VAL A 120 1.01 16.77 25.88
C VAL A 120 -0.25 16.16 25.28
N ALA A 121 -1.39 16.24 25.98
CA ALA A 121 -2.68 15.78 25.47
C ALA A 121 -3.08 16.54 24.19
N ASP A 122 -2.92 17.86 24.17
CA ASP A 122 -3.17 18.71 22.99
C ASP A 122 -2.25 18.35 21.82
N ALA A 123 -0.97 18.06 22.09
CA ALA A 123 -0.03 17.63 21.06
C ALA A 123 -0.37 16.23 20.50
N ILE A 124 -0.74 15.27 21.36
CA ILE A 124 -1.18 13.92 20.93
C ILE A 124 -2.43 14.02 20.06
N LYS A 125 -3.43 14.80 20.50
CA LYS A 125 -4.65 15.08 19.75
C LYS A 125 -4.36 15.71 18.39
N ALA A 126 -3.40 16.64 18.32
CA ALA A 126 -2.96 17.27 17.08
C ALA A 126 -2.30 16.28 16.11
N THR A 127 -1.70 15.20 16.60
CA THR A 127 -1.16 14.10 15.75
C THR A 127 -2.21 13.09 15.29
N GLY A 128 -3.45 13.20 15.77
CA GLY A 128 -4.54 12.26 15.44
C GLY A 128 -4.32 10.85 16.01
N ARG A 129 -3.63 10.76 17.15
CA ARG A 129 -3.43 9.53 17.94
C ARG A 129 -4.25 9.56 19.21
#